data_AF-X0W878-F1
#
_entry.id   AF-X0W878-F1
#
_cell.length_a   1.000
_cell.length_b   1.000
_cell.length_c   1.000
_cell.angle_alpha   90.00
_cell.angle_beta   90.00
_cell.angle_gamma   90.00
#
_symmetry.space_group_name_H-M   'P 1'
#
loop_
_entity.id
_entity.type
_entity.pdbx_description
1 polymer ?
#
loop_
_entity_poly.entity_id
_entity_poly.type
_entity_poly.pdbx_seq_one_letter_code
_entity_poly.pdbx_strand_id
1 'polypeptide(L)'
;MFIEHELKIPWGCEIRVDTIEDEDAYLLREAGCQLIATGIESASLDVLRKNFKYQEPKRVMKGLLSLKKYKIPIQAYFVLGLPGETEETFQETIDYINTLPLDENDRINYFVATPYPGSRLWDEKEHFNINIIETNFAKYDCEHLIFETEELSKIKLENLYLTAKQIENRFNKE
;
A
#
# COMPACT_ATOMS: atom_id res chain seq x y z
N MET A 1 -10.76 -21.20 -17.28
CA MET A 1 -11.93 -20.32 -17.55
C MET A 1 -11.65 -19.21 -18.57
N PHE A 2 -11.00 -18.08 -18.25
CA PHE A 2 -10.84 -16.96 -19.22
C PHE A 2 -10.08 -17.36 -20.48
N ILE A 3 -8.88 -17.92 -20.31
CA ILE A 3 -8.03 -18.38 -21.42
C ILE A 3 -8.72 -19.53 -22.18
N GLU A 4 -9.17 -20.54 -21.45
CA GLU A 4 -9.80 -21.75 -21.98
C GLU A 4 -11.07 -21.50 -22.82
N HIS A 5 -11.89 -20.52 -22.43
CA HIS A 5 -13.10 -20.14 -23.15
C HIS A 5 -12.92 -18.89 -24.02
N GLU A 6 -11.67 -18.45 -24.23
CA GLU A 6 -11.31 -17.28 -25.05
C GLU A 6 -12.08 -16.00 -24.68
N LEU A 7 -12.40 -15.80 -23.40
CA LEU A 7 -13.15 -14.64 -22.93
C LEU A 7 -12.28 -13.38 -23.02
N LYS A 8 -12.68 -12.40 -23.84
CA LYS A 8 -11.94 -11.14 -24.08
C LYS A 8 -12.48 -9.96 -23.27
N ILE A 9 -12.91 -10.22 -22.02
CA ILE A 9 -13.44 -9.18 -21.13
C ILE A 9 -12.26 -8.57 -20.36
N PRO A 10 -12.05 -7.24 -20.40
CA PRO A 10 -11.01 -6.60 -19.59
C PRO A 10 -11.39 -6.61 -18.11
N TRP A 11 -10.40 -6.87 -17.25
CA TRP A 11 -10.59 -6.88 -15.80
C TRP A 11 -9.31 -6.47 -15.06
N GLY A 12 -9.46 -6.15 -13.78
CA GLY A 12 -8.34 -5.97 -12.86
C GLY A 12 -8.64 -6.67 -11.54
N CYS A 13 -7.64 -6.85 -10.69
CA CYS A 13 -7.83 -7.43 -9.37
C CYS A 13 -6.83 -6.88 -8.35
N GLU A 14 -7.10 -7.20 -7.09
CA GLU A 14 -6.18 -6.94 -5.99
C GLU A 14 -5.51 -8.24 -5.56
N ILE A 15 -4.18 -8.22 -5.45
CA ILE A 15 -3.40 -9.39 -5.05
C ILE A 15 -2.25 -8.99 -4.14
N ARG A 16 -1.68 -10.01 -3.49
CA ARG A 16 -0.40 -9.92 -2.82
C ARG A 16 0.72 -10.13 -3.84
N VAL A 17 1.38 -9.05 -4.24
CA VAL A 17 2.42 -9.14 -5.28
C VAL A 17 3.67 -9.93 -4.84
N ASP A 18 3.90 -10.10 -3.54
CA ASP A 18 5.02 -10.88 -3.01
C ASP A 18 4.92 -12.39 -3.28
N THR A 19 3.76 -12.87 -3.72
CA THR A 19 3.53 -14.27 -4.11
C THR A 19 3.56 -14.50 -5.62
N ILE A 20 3.74 -13.44 -6.42
CA ILE A 20 3.70 -13.53 -7.88
C ILE A 20 5.04 -13.96 -8.43
N GLU A 21 4.99 -15.00 -9.26
CA GLU A 21 6.10 -15.47 -10.07
C GLU A 21 5.85 -15.15 -11.55
N ASP A 22 6.86 -15.39 -12.41
CA ASP A 22 6.81 -15.03 -13.83
C ASP A 22 5.65 -15.72 -14.59
N GLU A 23 5.38 -16.98 -14.25
CA GLU A 23 4.28 -17.76 -14.85
C GLU A 23 2.91 -17.18 -14.48
N ASP A 24 2.72 -16.72 -13.24
CA ASP A 24 1.47 -16.08 -12.82
C ASP A 24 1.24 -14.79 -13.61
N ALA A 25 2.28 -13.98 -13.78
CA ALA A 25 2.20 -12.73 -14.55
C ALA A 25 1.86 -12.98 -16.04
N TYR A 26 2.44 -14.04 -16.63
CA TYR A 26 2.06 -14.49 -17.97
C TYR A 26 0.58 -14.87 -18.04
N LEU A 27 0.10 -15.72 -17.13
CA LEU A 27 -1.28 -16.18 -17.10
C LEU A 27 -2.27 -15.03 -16.88
N LEU A 28 -1.94 -14.07 -15.99
CA LEU A 28 -2.73 -12.87 -15.77
C LEU A 28 -2.90 -12.07 -17.07
N ARG A 29 -1.81 -11.88 -17.82
CA ARG A 29 -1.85 -11.16 -19.10
C ARG A 29 -2.68 -11.91 -20.14
N GLU A 30 -2.47 -13.21 -20.30
CA GLU A 30 -3.21 -14.04 -21.26
C GLU A 30 -4.72 -14.09 -20.94
N ALA A 31 -5.07 -14.05 -19.65
CA ALA A 31 -6.44 -14.00 -19.18
C ALA A 31 -7.11 -12.62 -19.36
N GLY A 32 -6.40 -11.61 -19.87
CA GLY A 32 -6.95 -10.27 -20.13
C GLY A 32 -6.91 -9.31 -18.93
N CYS A 33 -6.08 -9.58 -17.92
CA CYS A 33 -5.87 -8.65 -16.80
C CYS A 33 -5.21 -7.35 -17.31
N GLN A 34 -5.79 -6.21 -16.93
CA GLN A 34 -5.36 -4.88 -17.35
C GLN A 34 -4.87 -4.00 -16.21
N LEU A 35 -5.04 -4.41 -14.96
CA LEU A 35 -4.57 -3.67 -13.80
C LEU A 35 -4.45 -4.62 -12.61
N ILE A 36 -3.33 -4.52 -11.90
CA ILE A 36 -3.16 -5.15 -10.60
C ILE A 36 -3.05 -4.08 -9.54
N ALA A 37 -3.93 -4.09 -8.55
CA ALA A 37 -3.71 -3.34 -7.33
C ALA A 37 -3.05 -4.22 -6.25
N THR A 38 -2.17 -3.64 -5.45
CA THR A 38 -1.45 -4.39 -4.41
C THR A 38 -1.13 -3.51 -3.22
N GLY A 39 -1.43 -4.02 -2.02
CA GLY A 39 -0.95 -3.41 -0.78
C GLY A 39 0.55 -3.66 -0.62
N ILE A 40 1.37 -2.61 -0.71
CA ILE A 40 2.78 -2.65 -0.28
C ILE A 40 2.89 -2.18 1.19
N GLU A 41 2.07 -1.22 1.58
CA GLU A 41 1.92 -0.66 2.94
C GLU A 41 3.16 0.08 3.47
N SER A 42 4.28 -0.61 3.64
CA SER A 42 5.55 -0.07 4.14
C SER A 42 6.72 -0.87 3.56
N ALA A 43 7.92 -0.28 3.52
CA ALA A 43 9.16 -1.01 3.23
C ALA A 43 9.81 -1.60 4.50
N SER A 44 9.45 -1.09 5.68
CA SER A 44 10.05 -1.54 6.93
C SER A 44 9.46 -2.89 7.37
N LEU A 45 10.30 -3.91 7.46
CA LEU A 45 9.88 -5.26 7.90
C LEU A 45 9.30 -5.25 9.32
N ASP A 46 9.80 -4.40 10.20
CA ASP A 46 9.33 -4.33 11.59
C ASP A 46 7.94 -3.70 11.66
N VAL A 47 7.69 -2.62 10.90
CA VAL A 47 6.36 -2.01 10.75
C VAL A 47 5.39 -3.03 10.15
N LEU A 48 5.75 -3.70 9.06
CA LEU A 48 4.91 -4.71 8.42
C LEU A 48 4.54 -5.84 9.41
N ARG A 49 5.52 -6.41 10.11
CA ARG A 49 5.31 -7.52 11.06
C ARG A 49 4.43 -7.12 12.24
N LYS A 50 4.64 -5.92 12.79
CA LYS A 50 3.80 -5.38 13.88
C LYS A 50 2.34 -5.23 13.45
N ASN A 51 2.10 -5.07 12.15
CA ASN A 51 0.78 -4.96 11.53
C ASN A 51 0.33 -6.25 10.82
N PHE A 52 0.88 -7.40 11.21
CA PHE A 52 0.49 -8.74 10.73
C PHE A 52 0.66 -8.95 9.23
N LYS A 53 1.56 -8.18 8.61
CA LYS A 53 1.95 -8.35 7.23
C LYS A 53 3.37 -8.89 7.14
N TYR A 54 3.51 -10.01 6.45
CA TYR A 54 4.78 -10.77 6.42
C TYR A 54 5.41 -10.80 5.02
N GLN A 55 5.14 -9.79 4.19
CA GLN A 55 5.83 -9.68 2.91
C GLN A 55 7.24 -9.12 3.07
N GLU A 56 8.13 -9.55 2.19
CA GLU A 56 9.47 -8.99 2.10
C GLU A 56 9.55 -8.00 0.92
N PRO A 57 10.11 -6.78 1.10
CA PRO A 57 10.27 -5.81 0.02
C PRO A 57 11.02 -6.38 -1.21
N LYS A 58 11.94 -7.32 -1.01
CA LYS A 58 12.62 -8.00 -2.12
C LYS A 58 11.69 -8.90 -2.92
N ARG A 59 10.75 -9.59 -2.27
CA ARG A 59 9.72 -10.41 -2.95
C ARG A 59 8.71 -9.53 -3.68
N VAL A 60 8.30 -8.42 -3.06
CA VAL A 60 7.46 -7.41 -3.71
C VAL A 60 8.13 -6.90 -4.99
N MET A 61 9.39 -6.48 -4.92
CA MET A 61 10.17 -6.05 -6.09
C MET A 61 10.19 -7.09 -7.21
N LYS A 62 10.44 -8.36 -6.86
CA LYS A 62 10.45 -9.48 -7.82
C LYS A 62 9.09 -9.64 -8.51
N GLY A 63 8.00 -9.67 -7.76
CA GLY A 63 6.66 -9.81 -8.32
C GLY A 63 6.27 -8.62 -9.22
N LEU A 64 6.62 -7.40 -8.82
CA LEU A 64 6.41 -6.21 -9.64
C LEU A 64 7.18 -6.32 -10.96
N LEU A 65 8.46 -6.70 -10.94
CA LEU A 65 9.25 -6.92 -12.17
C LEU A 65 8.62 -7.96 -13.09
N SER A 66 8.09 -9.06 -12.54
CA SER A 66 7.35 -10.06 -13.30
C SER A 66 6.10 -9.46 -13.95
N LEU A 67 5.28 -8.69 -13.23
CA LEU A 67 4.10 -8.01 -13.82
C LEU A 67 4.49 -7.01 -14.92
N LYS A 68 5.53 -6.21 -14.69
CA LYS A 68 6.01 -5.21 -15.66
C LYS A 68 6.53 -5.84 -16.95
N LYS A 69 7.18 -7.01 -16.88
CA LYS A 69 7.62 -7.78 -18.06
C LYS A 69 6.45 -8.08 -19.01
N TYR A 70 5.26 -8.32 -18.48
CA TYR A 70 4.04 -8.57 -19.26
C TYR A 70 3.17 -7.32 -19.46
N LYS A 71 3.71 -6.13 -19.16
CA LYS A 71 3.05 -4.83 -19.35
C LYS A 71 1.69 -4.74 -18.65
N ILE A 72 1.62 -5.29 -17.44
CA ILE A 72 0.45 -5.15 -16.57
C ILE A 72 0.67 -3.89 -15.72
N PRO A 73 -0.16 -2.85 -15.86
CA PRO A 73 -0.15 -1.68 -14.99
C PRO A 73 -0.40 -2.05 -13.53
N ILE A 74 0.21 -1.28 -12.63
CA ILE A 74 0.18 -1.52 -11.19
C ILE A 74 -0.41 -0.31 -10.47
N GLN A 75 -1.28 -0.59 -9.52
CA GLN A 75 -1.73 0.38 -8.53
C GLN A 75 -1.21 -0.04 -7.14
N ALA A 76 -0.17 0.65 -6.66
CA ALA A 76 0.50 0.31 -5.40
C ALA A 76 -0.08 1.13 -4.23
N TYR A 77 -0.47 0.43 -3.16
CA TYR A 77 -1.02 1.07 -1.97
C TYR A 77 -0.01 1.09 -0.82
N PHE A 78 0.16 2.25 -0.22
CA PHE A 78 0.95 2.48 0.99
C PHE A 78 0.08 3.02 2.11
N VAL A 79 0.49 2.81 3.37
CA VAL A 79 -0.29 3.21 4.54
C VAL A 79 0.60 4.00 5.48
N LEU A 80 0.20 5.24 5.74
CA LEU A 80 0.84 6.14 6.69
C LEU A 80 0.26 5.93 8.10
N GLY A 81 1.10 6.03 9.11
CA GLY A 81 0.74 6.02 10.53
C GLY A 81 0.48 4.62 11.09
N LEU A 82 0.98 3.58 10.43
CA LEU A 82 0.89 2.22 10.96
C LEU A 82 1.58 2.13 12.34
N PRO A 83 1.05 1.33 13.29
CA PRO A 83 1.72 1.04 14.55
C PRO A 83 3.22 0.71 14.40
N GLY A 84 4.06 1.42 15.14
CA GLY A 84 5.53 1.30 15.09
C GLY A 84 6.22 2.06 13.96
N GLU A 85 5.48 2.75 13.10
CA GLU A 85 6.08 3.65 12.11
C GLU A 85 6.74 4.86 12.79
N THR A 86 7.92 5.21 12.32
CA THR A 86 8.69 6.39 12.69
C THR A 86 9.00 7.22 11.45
N GLU A 87 9.52 8.44 11.63
CA GLU A 87 9.99 9.27 10.51
C GLU A 87 11.10 8.56 9.69
N GLU A 88 11.92 7.74 10.35
CA GLU A 88 12.99 6.96 9.70
C GLU A 88 12.42 5.84 8.84
N THR A 89 11.48 5.05 9.35
CA THR A 89 10.86 3.95 8.58
C THR A 89 9.95 4.46 7.47
N PHE A 90 9.35 5.64 7.66
CA PHE A 90 8.65 6.34 6.59
C PHE A 90 9.63 6.74 5.48
N GLN A 91 10.78 7.31 5.83
CA GLN A 91 11.81 7.66 4.84
C GLN A 91 12.35 6.42 4.11
N GLU A 92 12.56 5.30 4.82
CA GLU A 92 12.90 4.00 4.20
C GLU A 92 11.86 3.60 3.14
N THR A 93 10.58 3.80 3.44
CA THR A 93 9.47 3.51 2.50
C THR A 93 9.51 4.44 1.29
N ILE A 94 9.81 5.73 1.47
CA ILE A 94 9.96 6.67 0.36
C ILE A 94 11.15 6.28 -0.52
N ASP A 95 12.28 5.94 0.06
CA ASP A 95 13.48 5.54 -0.67
C ASP A 95 13.21 4.25 -1.46
N TYR A 96 12.50 3.29 -0.86
CA TYR A 96 12.08 2.07 -1.54
C TYR A 96 11.14 2.34 -2.70
N ILE A 97 10.14 3.23 -2.56
CA ILE A 97 9.24 3.63 -3.65
C ILE A 97 10.03 4.12 -4.87
N ASN A 98 11.06 4.95 -4.65
CA ASN A 98 11.89 5.47 -5.73
C ASN A 98 12.71 4.38 -6.45
N THR A 99 12.79 3.17 -5.89
CA THR A 99 13.45 2.02 -6.52
C THR A 99 12.51 1.10 -7.29
N LEU A 100 11.19 1.22 -7.07
CA LEU A 100 10.21 0.34 -7.69
C LEU A 100 10.17 0.53 -9.21
N PRO A 101 9.86 -0.53 -9.99
CA PRO A 101 9.83 -0.48 -11.44
C PRO A 101 8.50 0.13 -11.95
N LEU A 102 8.10 1.26 -11.37
CA LEU A 102 6.87 1.96 -11.70
C LEU A 102 7.13 3.04 -12.75
N ASP A 103 6.21 3.17 -13.71
CA ASP A 103 6.25 4.12 -14.81
C ASP A 103 4.95 4.94 -14.91
N GLU A 104 4.78 5.74 -15.97
CA GLU A 104 3.63 6.63 -16.15
C GLU A 104 2.27 5.93 -16.23
N ASN A 105 2.24 4.61 -16.49
CA ASN A 105 1.01 3.82 -16.53
C ASN A 105 0.61 3.28 -15.15
N ASP A 106 1.49 3.42 -14.16
CA ASP A 106 1.25 2.96 -12.81
C ASP A 106 0.72 4.08 -11.92
N ARG A 107 0.19 3.70 -10.77
CA ARG A 107 -0.38 4.61 -9.77
C ARG A 107 0.12 4.24 -8.39
N ILE A 108 0.30 5.25 -7.55
CA ILE A 108 0.56 5.08 -6.12
C ILE A 108 -0.57 5.77 -5.37
N ASN A 109 -1.11 5.13 -4.33
CA ASN A 109 -2.01 5.79 -3.40
C ASN A 109 -1.51 5.61 -1.97
N TYR A 110 -1.55 6.71 -1.22
CA TYR A 110 -1.32 6.68 0.22
C TYR A 110 -2.64 6.81 0.97
N PHE A 111 -2.87 5.85 1.86
CA PHE A 111 -3.95 5.85 2.82
C PHE A 111 -3.42 6.15 4.22
N VAL A 112 -4.25 6.73 5.07
CA VAL A 112 -3.99 6.88 6.49
C VAL A 112 -4.53 5.65 7.22
N ALA A 113 -3.70 5.03 8.06
CA ALA A 113 -4.15 3.95 8.94
C ALA A 113 -5.36 4.42 9.75
N THR A 114 -6.48 3.72 9.68
CA THR A 114 -7.72 4.18 10.30
C THR A 114 -8.20 3.14 11.30
N PRO A 115 -8.10 3.39 12.62
CA PRO A 115 -8.63 2.49 13.64
C PRO A 115 -10.17 2.44 13.61
N TYR A 116 -10.75 1.55 12.82
CA TYR A 116 -12.21 1.38 12.77
C TYR A 116 -12.73 0.65 14.02
N PRO A 117 -13.88 1.03 14.61
CA PRO A 117 -14.51 0.28 15.69
C PRO A 117 -14.70 -1.21 15.36
N GLY A 118 -14.22 -2.10 16.24
CA GLY A 118 -14.22 -3.55 16.03
C GLY A 118 -13.06 -4.10 15.18
N SER A 119 -12.18 -3.23 14.68
CA SER A 119 -10.88 -3.65 14.17
C SER A 119 -9.88 -3.82 15.31
N ARG A 120 -8.85 -4.63 15.07
CA ARG A 120 -7.78 -4.83 16.05
C ARG A 120 -7.05 -3.53 16.43
N LEU A 121 -6.87 -2.61 15.47
CA LEU A 121 -6.25 -1.30 15.74
C LEU A 121 -7.07 -0.46 16.72
N TRP A 122 -8.39 -0.65 16.77
CA TRP A 122 -9.28 0.04 17.72
C TRP A 122 -9.38 -0.70 19.05
N ASP A 123 -9.62 -2.01 19.00
CA ASP A 123 -9.84 -2.84 20.19
C ASP A 123 -8.57 -2.98 21.03
N GLU A 124 -7.40 -2.96 20.39
CA GLU A 124 -6.07 -3.06 21.01
C GLU A 124 -5.28 -1.74 20.89
N LYS A 125 -5.94 -0.58 20.73
CA LYS A 125 -5.26 0.72 20.54
C LYS A 125 -4.23 1.05 21.62
N GLU A 126 -4.50 0.69 22.89
CA GLU A 126 -3.56 0.88 23.99
C GLU A 126 -2.31 0.00 23.85
N HIS A 127 -2.45 -1.21 23.28
CA HIS A 127 -1.30 -2.08 22.99
C HIS A 127 -0.45 -1.54 21.83
N PHE A 128 -1.08 -0.91 20.86
CA PHE A 128 -0.40 -0.28 19.72
C PHE A 128 0.08 1.15 19.99
N ASN A 129 -0.12 1.67 21.20
CA ASN A 129 0.17 3.06 21.58
C ASN A 129 -0.51 4.08 20.64
N ILE A 130 -1.74 3.79 20.23
CA ILE A 130 -2.58 4.68 19.42
C ILE A 130 -3.45 5.54 20.35
N ASN A 131 -3.38 6.85 20.17
CA ASN A 131 -4.27 7.82 20.80
C ASN A 131 -5.24 8.40 19.78
N ILE A 132 -6.54 8.11 19.93
CA ILE A 132 -7.58 8.62 19.03
C ILE A 132 -7.91 10.06 19.40
N ILE A 133 -7.74 10.98 18.45
CA ILE A 133 -7.92 12.43 18.66
C ILE A 133 -9.16 12.99 17.93
N GLU A 134 -9.80 12.18 17.08
CA GLU A 134 -11.02 12.53 16.36
C GLU A 134 -12.07 11.44 16.58
N THR A 135 -13.30 11.82 16.89
CA THR A 135 -14.40 10.90 17.21
C THR A 135 -15.57 11.01 16.24
N ASN A 136 -15.52 11.96 15.31
CA ASN A 136 -16.46 12.03 14.22
C ASN A 136 -16.14 10.93 13.18
N PHE A 137 -16.93 9.85 13.20
CA PHE A 137 -16.79 8.73 12.27
C PHE A 137 -16.92 9.09 10.79
N ALA A 138 -17.49 10.26 10.44
CA ALA A 138 -17.50 10.73 9.06
C ALA A 138 -16.10 11.01 8.50
N LYS A 139 -15.08 11.14 9.36
CA LYS A 139 -13.67 11.32 8.98
C LYS A 139 -12.86 10.02 8.95
N TYR A 140 -13.49 8.87 9.17
CA TYR A 140 -12.82 7.57 9.14
C TYR A 140 -12.89 7.03 7.72
N ASP A 141 -12.15 7.68 6.81
CA ASP A 141 -12.23 7.48 5.37
C ASP A 141 -10.88 7.08 4.74
N CYS A 142 -9.90 6.70 5.56
CA CYS A 142 -8.53 6.42 5.14
C CYS A 142 -7.78 7.64 4.54
N GLU A 143 -8.29 8.87 4.71
CA GLU A 143 -7.61 10.09 4.26
C GLU A 143 -7.33 11.06 5.41
N HIS A 144 -8.25 11.17 6.38
CA HIS A 144 -8.06 12.07 7.50
C HIS A 144 -7.19 11.48 8.61
N LEU A 145 -6.32 12.32 9.16
CA LEU A 145 -5.57 12.02 10.38
C LEU A 145 -6.49 12.12 11.61
N ILE A 146 -6.89 10.97 12.14
CA ILE A 146 -7.85 10.84 13.26
C ILE A 146 -7.21 10.39 14.57
N PHE A 147 -5.91 10.11 14.56
CA PHE A 147 -5.15 9.58 15.68
C PHE A 147 -3.71 10.11 15.66
N GLU A 148 -2.99 9.83 16.73
CA GLU A 148 -1.54 9.95 16.82
C GLU A 148 -0.96 8.69 17.48
N THR A 149 0.35 8.48 17.35
CA THR A 149 1.08 7.40 18.04
C THR A 149 2.10 7.96 19.01
N GLU A 150 2.70 7.11 19.84
CA GLU A 150 3.82 7.49 20.72
C GLU A 150 5.00 8.09 19.94
N GLU A 151 5.28 7.56 18.75
CA GLU A 151 6.40 7.93 17.90
C GLU A 151 6.08 9.13 16.98
N LEU A 152 4.83 9.23 16.55
CA LEU A 152 4.35 10.21 15.59
C LEU A 152 3.18 11.01 16.16
N SER A 153 3.47 12.22 16.65
CA SER A 153 2.45 13.19 17.02
C SER A 153 1.64 13.63 15.79
N LYS A 154 0.45 14.20 16.02
CA LYS A 154 -0.39 14.73 14.93
C LYS A 154 0.37 15.63 13.95
N ILE A 155 1.19 16.56 14.45
CA ILE A 155 1.95 17.51 13.61
C ILE A 155 2.97 16.76 12.73
N LYS A 156 3.61 15.72 13.27
CA LYS A 156 4.54 14.88 12.49
C LYS A 156 3.77 14.13 11.39
N LEU A 157 2.66 13.49 11.74
CA LEU A 157 1.81 12.79 10.77
C LEU A 157 1.32 13.73 9.65
N GLU A 158 0.93 14.96 9.98
CA GLU A 158 0.55 15.98 8.99
C GLU A 158 1.70 16.28 8.02
N ASN A 159 2.93 16.44 8.52
CA ASN A 159 4.10 16.66 7.66
C ASN A 159 4.38 15.46 6.75
N LEU A 160 4.38 14.24 7.30
CA LEU A 160 4.59 13.02 6.52
C LEU A 160 3.49 12.81 5.47
N TYR A 161 2.23 13.11 5.82
CA TYR A 161 1.10 13.06 4.90
C TYR A 161 1.26 14.00 3.71
N LEU A 162 1.74 15.22 3.94
CA LEU A 162 2.04 16.16 2.85
C LEU A 162 3.13 15.61 1.92
N THR A 163 4.18 15.00 2.48
CA THR A 163 5.23 14.33 1.68
C THR A 163 4.67 13.16 0.89
N ALA A 164 3.84 12.31 1.51
CA ALA A 164 3.19 11.18 0.86
C ALA A 164 2.31 11.63 -0.33
N LYS A 165 1.51 12.68 -0.16
CA LYS A 165 0.67 13.24 -1.23
C LYS A 165 1.49 13.86 -2.36
N GLN A 166 2.63 14.47 -2.07
CA GLN A 166 3.55 14.93 -3.13
C GLN A 166 4.09 13.78 -3.97
N ILE A 167 4.33 12.60 -3.38
CA ILE A 167 4.79 11.41 -4.11
C ILE A 167 3.65 10.83 -4.95
N GLU A 168 2.47 10.66 -4.36
CA GLU A 168 1.26 10.22 -5.05
C GLU A 168 0.98 11.06 -6.31
N ASN A 169 1.08 12.38 -6.22
CA ASN A 169 0.90 13.29 -7.36
C ASN A 169 1.94 13.14 -8.48
N ARG A 170 3.11 12.54 -8.22
CA ARG A 170 4.10 12.28 -9.29
C ARG A 170 3.66 11.15 -10.21
N PHE A 171 2.96 10.16 -9.64
CA PHE A 171 2.50 8.96 -10.34
C PHE A 171 1.07 9.09 -10.86
N ASN A 172 0.28 10.01 -10.31
CA ASN A 172 -1.14 10.16 -10.68
C ASN A 172 -1.41 11.35 -11.60
N LYS A 173 -0.44 11.78 -12.42
CA LYS A 173 -0.64 12.88 -13.37
C LYS A 173 -1.67 12.46 -14.43
N GLU A 174 -2.70 13.29 -14.59
CA GLU A 174 -3.70 13.22 -15.66
C GLU A 174 -3.10 13.45 -17.05
#